data_AF-Q92HY1-F1
#
_entry.id   AF-Q92HY1-F1
#
_cell.length_a   1.000
_cell.length_b   1.000
_cell.length_c   1.000
_cell.angle_alpha   90.00
_cell.angle_beta   90.00
_cell.angle_gamma   90.00
#
_symmetry.space_group_name_H-M   'P 1'
#
loop_
_entity.id
_entity.type
_entity.pdbx_description
1 polymer ?
#
loop_
_entity_poly.entity_id
_entity_poly.type
_entity_poly.pdbx_seq_one_letter_code
_entity_poly.pdbx_strand_id
1 'polypeptide(L)'
;MTVQNNDYAPKKFQLIRLKRTYKDGIEEYKETKDLVATPVTFTLHDGKIQLIRVALKNTQNYSTKAKYRIFIKELPRRVKLENSVTSTVDLVVQHSIPITISG
;
A
#
# COMPACT_ATOMS: atom_id res chain seq x y z
N MET A 1 4.49 10.89 -1.25
CA MET A 1 5.47 9.94 -0.67
C MET A 1 6.17 9.20 -1.80
N THR A 2 7.34 8.63 -1.57
CA THR A 2 8.06 7.83 -2.57
C THR A 2 8.26 6.40 -2.09
N VAL A 3 8.31 5.46 -3.04
CA VAL A 3 8.69 4.06 -2.82
C VAL A 3 9.90 3.77 -3.69
N GLN A 4 10.93 3.17 -3.12
CA GLN A 4 12.13 2.77 -3.85
C GLN A 4 12.30 1.26 -3.73
N ASN A 5 12.65 0.61 -4.84
CA ASN A 5 13.09 -0.77 -4.81
C ASN A 5 14.62 -0.82 -4.62
N ASN A 6 15.07 -1.25 -3.45
CA ASN A 6 16.49 -1.43 -3.12
C ASN A 6 16.97 -2.88 -3.37
N ASP A 7 16.15 -3.69 -4.05
CA ASP A 7 16.45 -5.07 -4.41
C ASP A 7 16.79 -5.15 -5.90
N TYR A 8 17.66 -6.10 -6.27
CA TYR A 8 18.11 -6.30 -7.64
C TYR A 8 17.01 -6.83 -8.57
N ALA A 9 15.96 -7.44 -8.01
CA ALA A 9 14.89 -8.05 -8.78
C ALA A 9 13.66 -7.12 -8.89
N PRO A 10 12.91 -7.06 -10.02
CA PRO A 10 11.76 -6.16 -10.19
C PRO A 10 10.50 -6.46 -9.34
N LYS A 11 10.18 -5.64 -8.34
CA LYS A 11 9.05 -5.89 -7.41
C LYS A 11 7.74 -5.30 -7.91
N LYS A 12 6.62 -6.01 -7.68
CA LYS A 12 5.27 -5.49 -7.97
C LYS A 12 4.61 -5.08 -6.65
N PHE A 13 4.01 -3.90 -6.64
CA PHE A 13 3.36 -3.33 -5.46
C PHE A 13 1.89 -3.04 -5.72
N GLN A 14 1.09 -3.12 -4.66
CA GLN A 14 -0.30 -2.70 -4.62
C GLN A 14 -0.53 -1.73 -3.46
N LEU A 15 -1.26 -0.65 -3.73
CA LEU A 15 -1.71 0.31 -2.73
C LEU A 15 -3.15 0.02 -2.30
N ILE A 16 -3.37 -0.03 -0.98
CA ILE A 16 -4.70 -0.13 -0.39
C ILE A 16 -4.90 1.08 0.53
N ARG A 17 -5.95 1.85 0.29
CA ARG A 17 -6.30 3.06 1.07
C ARG A 17 -7.34 2.70 2.10
N LEU A 18 -7.06 3.02 3.35
CA LEU A 18 -7.87 2.62 4.48
C LEU A 18 -8.26 3.85 5.30
N LYS A 19 -9.50 3.86 5.79
CA LYS A 19 -9.99 4.80 6.79
C LYS A 19 -10.19 4.05 8.10
N ARG A 20 -9.79 4.69 9.19
CA ARG A 20 -10.10 4.20 10.53
C ARG A 20 -11.61 4.26 10.76
N THR A 21 -12.17 3.14 11.20
CA THR A 21 -13.56 2.98 11.61
C THR A 21 -13.60 2.31 12.98
N TYR A 22 -14.75 2.34 13.65
CA TYR A 22 -14.95 1.58 14.88
C TYR A 22 -16.13 0.64 14.69
N LYS A 23 -15.98 -0.61 15.12
CA LYS A 23 -17.05 -1.60 15.18
C LYS A 23 -17.09 -2.15 16.60
N ASP A 24 -18.23 -2.00 17.27
CA ASP A 24 -18.43 -2.45 18.65
C ASP A 24 -17.37 -1.89 19.63
N GLY A 25 -16.92 -0.65 19.39
CA GLY A 25 -15.87 0.03 20.17
C GLY A 25 -14.44 -0.36 19.80
N ILE A 26 -14.23 -1.35 18.91
CA ILE A 26 -12.91 -1.81 18.46
C ILE A 26 -12.47 -1.01 17.22
N GLU A 27 -11.23 -0.53 17.23
CA GLU A 27 -10.62 0.16 16.09
C GLU A 27 -10.38 -0.83 14.93
N GLU A 28 -10.93 -0.51 13.76
CA GLU A 28 -10.74 -1.25 12.51
C GLU A 28 -10.28 -0.31 11.39
N TYR A 29 -9.62 -0.85 10.36
CA TYR A 29 -9.29 -0.13 9.13
C TYR A 29 -10.03 -0.74 7.95
N LYS A 30 -10.85 0.07 7.27
CA LYS A 30 -11.65 -0.37 6.11
C LYS A 30 -11.27 0.39 4.85
N GLU A 31 -11.38 -0.27 3.70
CA GLU A 31 -11.13 0.36 2.42
C GLU A 31 -12.02 1.60 2.23
N THR A 32 -11.42 2.66 1.70
CA THR A 32 -12.11 3.93 1.51
C THR A 32 -11.87 4.51 0.13
N LYS A 33 -12.86 5.30 -0.32
CA LYS A 33 -12.79 6.12 -1.53
C LYS A 33 -12.56 7.61 -1.20
N ASP A 34 -12.50 7.96 0.08
CA ASP A 34 -12.25 9.34 0.53
C ASP A 34 -10.83 9.80 0.19
N LEU A 35 -9.90 8.82 0.11
CA LEU A 35 -8.50 9.03 -0.22
C LEU A 35 -8.21 8.40 -1.59
N VAL A 36 -7.59 9.19 -2.46
CA VAL A 36 -7.05 8.75 -3.74
C VAL A 36 -5.54 8.58 -3.58
N ALA A 37 -5.01 7.43 -4.00
CA ALA A 37 -3.58 7.16 -4.06
C ALA A 37 -3.22 6.57 -5.42
N THR A 38 -2.26 7.18 -6.12
CA THR A 38 -1.87 6.76 -7.48
C THR A 38 -0.36 6.63 -7.65
N PRO A 39 0.11 5.65 -8.44
CA PRO A 39 -0.65 4.56 -9.08
C PRO A 39 -1.08 3.46 -8.10
N VAL A 40 -2.25 2.84 -8.33
CA VAL A 40 -2.80 1.79 -7.42
C VAL A 40 -1.98 0.50 -7.46
N THR A 41 -1.45 0.15 -8.62
CA THR A 41 -0.58 -1.01 -8.82
C THR A 41 0.56 -0.57 -9.72
N PHE A 42 1.79 -0.94 -9.39
CA PHE A 42 2.97 -0.58 -10.17
C PHE A 42 4.09 -1.60 -9.97
N THR A 43 5.03 -1.61 -10.91
CA THR A 43 6.24 -2.43 -10.85
C THR A 43 7.46 -1.52 -10.75
N LEU A 44 8.39 -1.82 -9.85
CA LEU A 44 9.67 -1.13 -9.72
C LEU A 44 10.80 -2.08 -10.07
N HIS A 45 11.61 -1.71 -11.06
CA HIS A 45 12.88 -2.35 -11.35
C HIS A 45 13.95 -1.94 -10.32
N ASP A 46 15.10 -2.58 -10.36
CA ASP A 46 16.23 -2.32 -9.47
C ASP A 46 16.60 -0.82 -9.40
N GLY A 47 16.77 -0.33 -8.17
CA GLY A 47 17.12 1.04 -7.84
C GLY A 47 16.08 2.10 -8.22
N LYS A 48 14.94 1.72 -8.83
CA LYS A 48 13.94 2.68 -9.31
C LYS A 48 13.05 3.19 -8.18
N ILE A 49 12.64 4.45 -8.33
CA ILE A 49 11.79 5.18 -7.41
C ILE A 49 10.44 5.47 -8.09
N GLN A 50 9.35 5.23 -7.37
CA GLN A 50 8.00 5.62 -7.76
C GLN A 50 7.47 6.70 -6.82
N LEU A 51 7.03 7.83 -7.39
CA LEU A 51 6.24 8.81 -6.66
C LEU A 51 4.81 8.30 -6.49
N ILE A 52 4.34 8.24 -5.24
CA ILE A 52 2.95 7.97 -4.91
C ILE A 52 2.27 9.30 -4.57
N ARG A 53 1.32 9.67 -5.43
CA ARG A 53 0.48 10.86 -5.25
C ARG A 53 -0.71 10.49 -4.37
N VAL A 54 -0.95 11.27 -3.34
CA VAL A 54 -2.03 11.05 -2.38
C VAL A 54 -2.85 12.33 -2.30
N ALA A 55 -4.17 12.21 -2.44
CA ALA A 55 -5.09 13.32 -2.42
C ALA A 55 -6.41 12.93 -1.75
N LEU A 56 -7.11 13.91 -1.19
CA LEU A 56 -8.50 13.74 -0.77
C LEU A 56 -9.42 13.80 -1.99
N LYS A 57 -10.39 12.88 -2.06
CA LYS A 57 -11.37 12.86 -3.15
C LYS A 57 -12.39 14.01 -3.03
N ASN A 58 -12.81 14.34 -1.81
CA ASN A 58 -13.73 15.44 -1.53
C ASN A 58 -13.11 16.37 -0.49
N THR A 59 -12.83 17.60 -0.88
CA THR A 59 -12.22 18.64 -0.04
C THR A 59 -13.23 19.52 0.69
N GLN A 60 -14.53 19.36 0.44
CA GLN A 60 -15.58 20.11 1.15
C GLN A 60 -16.11 19.37 2.39
N ASN A 61 -16.19 18.03 2.32
CA ASN A 61 -16.76 17.19 3.38
C ASN A 61 -15.74 16.22 4.00
N TYR A 62 -14.48 16.66 4.17
CA TYR A 62 -13.47 15.86 4.87
C TYR A 62 -13.40 16.25 6.35
N SER A 63 -13.15 15.26 7.20
CA SER A 63 -12.88 15.50 8.61
C SER A 63 -11.37 15.51 8.83
N THR A 64 -10.82 16.59 9.37
CA THR A 64 -9.42 16.67 9.83
C THR A 64 -9.13 15.69 10.97
N LYS A 65 -10.17 15.21 11.67
CA LYS A 65 -10.06 14.17 12.71
C LYS A 65 -10.03 12.75 12.12
N ALA A 66 -10.38 12.57 10.84
CA ALA A 66 -10.31 11.25 10.21
C ALA A 66 -8.84 10.79 10.13
N LYS A 67 -8.61 9.53 10.46
CA LYS A 67 -7.29 8.89 10.38
C LYS A 67 -7.31 7.92 9.22
N TYR A 68 -6.33 8.06 8.34
CA TYR A 68 -6.18 7.21 7.17
C TYR A 68 -4.87 6.44 7.25
N ARG A 69 -4.82 5.31 6.55
CA ARG A 69 -3.59 4.57 6.29
C ARG A 69 -3.52 4.20 4.83
N ILE A 70 -2.31 4.13 4.30
CA ILE A 70 -2.04 3.46 3.03
C ILE A 70 -1.20 2.23 3.33
N PHE A 71 -1.69 1.07 2.91
CA PHE A 71 -0.88 -0.14 2.86
C PHE A 71 -0.17 -0.19 1.51
N ILE A 72 1.14 -0.35 1.55
CA ILE A 72 1.98 -0.61 0.38
C ILE A 72 2.37 -2.08 0.48
N LYS A 73 1.71 -2.92 -0.30
CA LYS A 73 1.87 -4.37 -0.27
C LYS A 73 2.73 -4.84 -1.45
N GLU A 74 3.81 -5.54 -1.17
CA GLU A 74 4.53 -6.31 -2.17
C GLU A 74 3.68 -7.52 -2.59
N LEU A 75 3.54 -7.73 -3.91
CA LEU A 75 2.85 -8.88 -4.46
C LEU A 75 3.87 -10.00 -4.73
N PRO A 76 3.58 -11.25 -4.30
CA PRO A 76 4.50 -12.36 -4.49
C PRO A 76 4.70 -12.61 -5.98
N ARG A 77 5.94 -12.93 -6.35
CA ARG A 77 6.25 -13.37 -7.71
C ARG A 77 6.04 -14.86 -7.78
N ARG A 78 5.42 -15.33 -8.86
CA ARG A 78 5.40 -16.76 -9.13
C ARG A 78 6.80 -17.16 -9.60
N VAL A 79 7.61 -17.71 -8.69
CA VAL A 79 8.86 -18.35 -9.07
C VAL A 79 8.48 -19.72 -9.63
N LYS A 80 8.61 -19.91 -10.96
CA LYS A 80 8.59 -21.25 -11.53
C LYS A 80 9.95 -21.87 -11.22
N LEU A 81 10.01 -22.68 -10.17
CA LEU A 81 11.16 -23.54 -9.90
C LEU A 81 11.11 -24.69 -10.92
N GLU A 82 12.02 -24.72 -11.88
CA GLU A 82 12.07 -25.78 -12.91
C GLU A 82 12.45 -27.15 -12.34
N ASN A 83 12.90 -27.21 -11.09
CA ASN A 83 13.17 -28.47 -10.38
C ASN A 83 12.38 -28.47 -9.07
N SER A 84 11.58 -29.51 -8.86
CA SER A 84 10.61 -29.74 -7.78
C SER A 84 11.18 -29.59 -6.35
N VAL A 85 11.48 -28.37 -5.91
CA VAL A 85 11.68 -28.07 -4.50
C VAL A 85 10.30 -27.93 -3.87
N THR A 86 9.83 -28.99 -3.21
CA THR A 86 8.46 -29.14 -2.71
C THR A 86 8.13 -28.33 -1.46
N SER A 87 9.05 -27.49 -0.94
CA SER A 87 8.80 -26.68 0.26
C SER A 87 9.57 -25.36 0.20
N THR A 88 9.01 -24.34 -0.46
CA THR A 88 9.53 -22.96 -0.38
C THR A 88 8.54 -22.05 0.33
N VAL A 89 9.06 -21.16 1.18
CA VAL A 89 8.31 -20.11 1.87
C VAL A 89 8.70 -18.78 1.26
N ASP A 90 7.76 -18.14 0.58
CA ASP A 90 7.94 -16.79 0.04
C ASP A 90 7.44 -15.75 1.05
N LEU A 91 8.36 -14.92 1.54
CA LEU A 91 8.03 -13.80 2.39
C LEU A 91 7.72 -12.56 1.54
N VAL A 92 6.59 -11.91 1.83
CA VAL A 92 6.22 -10.62 1.24
C VAL A 92 6.02 -9.57 2.31
N VAL A 93 6.41 -8.33 2.00
CA VAL A 93 6.34 -7.21 2.93
C VAL A 93 5.10 -6.37 2.66
N GLN A 94 4.45 -5.93 3.74
CA GLN A 94 3.41 -4.90 3.69
C GLN A 94 3.75 -3.77 4.65
N HIS A 95 3.94 -2.57 4.11
CA HIS A 95 4.15 -1.36 4.92
C HIS A 95 2.82 -0.69 5.22
N SER A 96 2.59 -0.32 6.48
CA SER A 96 1.40 0.40 6.94
C SER A 96 1.74 1.84 7.27
N ILE A 97 1.46 2.77 6.35
CA ILE A 97 1.86 4.17 6.45
C ILE A 97 0.68 5.02 6.96
N PRO A 98 0.77 5.70 8.11
CA PRO A 98 -0.26 6.61 8.57
C PRO A 98 -0.31 7.88 7.69
N ILE A 99 -1.53 8.31 7.36
CA ILE A 99 -1.79 9.54 6.61
C ILE A 99 -2.61 10.46 7.50
N THR A 100 -2.03 11.63 7.78
CA THR A 100 -2.69 12.70 8.53
C THR A 100 -2.92 13.87 7.60
N ILE A 101 -4.13 14.42 7.64
CA ILE A 101 -4.49 15.63 6.91
C ILE A 101 -4.46 16.78 7.91
N SER A 102 -3.57 17.73 7.69
CA SER A 102 -3.56 19.03 8.38
C SER A 102 -4.25 20.05 7.47
N GLY A 103 -5.18 20.81 8.04
CA GLY A 103 -5.77 22.00 7.42
C GLY A 103 -5.17 23.27 7.99
#